data_AF-A0A7C9W095-F1
#
_entry.id   AF-A0A7C9W095-F1
#
_cell.length_a   1.000
_cell.length_b   1.000
_cell.length_c   1.000
_cell.angle_alpha   90.00
_cell.angle_beta   90.00
_cell.angle_gamma   90.00
#
_symmetry.space_group_name_H-M   'P 1'
#
loop_
_entity.id
_entity.type
_entity.pdbx_description
1 polymer ?
#
loop_
_entity_poly.entity_id
_entity_poly.type
_entity_poly.pdbx_seq_one_letter_code
_entity_poly.pdbx_strand_id
1 'polypeptide(L)'
;MSDESLGTVVGYLGELTGNPAFPILSYVDDEGYPVNVRVRAEWNGDVRFRVTAPKAATPAEGQRCCLLWHRHDEVLFDLASITLFGAARLTGDGLEIEIDRKPIVSNFGEPDWEEAFRVFAQNSANYLRDYGLTEPDLNWDVLERLARESIDRYGDPAA
;
A
#
# COMPACT_ATOMS: atom_id res chain seq x y z
N MET A 1 -18.01 -0.39 -4.63
CA MET A 1 -17.14 0.70 -5.13
C MET A 1 -17.72 1.15 -6.47
N SER A 2 -17.69 2.44 -6.80
CA SER A 2 -18.09 2.89 -8.16
C SER A 2 -16.91 2.73 -9.13
N ASP A 3 -17.21 2.38 -10.38
CA ASP A 3 -16.18 2.20 -11.44
C ASP A 3 -15.32 3.46 -11.62
N GLU A 4 -15.90 4.65 -11.42
CA GLU A 4 -15.21 5.95 -11.52
C GLU A 4 -14.04 6.05 -10.53
N SER A 5 -14.20 5.57 -9.30
CA SER A 5 -13.15 5.63 -8.28
C SER A 5 -11.98 4.69 -8.56
N LEU A 6 -12.22 3.55 -9.22
CA LEU A 6 -11.15 2.63 -9.61
C LEU A 6 -10.46 3.11 -10.88
N GLY A 7 -11.18 3.75 -11.80
CA GLY A 7 -10.61 4.38 -12.99
C GLY A 7 -9.53 5.41 -12.66
N THR A 8 -9.77 6.28 -11.67
CA THR A 8 -8.74 7.21 -11.16
C THR A 8 -7.51 6.48 -10.63
N VAL A 9 -7.71 5.40 -9.88
CA VAL A 9 -6.61 4.62 -9.29
C VAL A 9 -5.80 3.89 -10.36
N VAL A 10 -6.45 3.40 -11.42
CA VAL A 10 -5.74 2.83 -12.57
C VAL A 10 -4.92 3.89 -13.30
N GLY A 11 -5.40 5.13 -13.38
CA GLY A 11 -4.60 6.27 -13.85
C GLY A 11 -3.28 6.40 -13.06
N TYR A 12 -3.36 6.39 -11.73
CA TYR A 12 -2.18 6.46 -10.87
C TYR A 12 -1.23 5.25 -11.01
N LEU A 13 -1.73 4.05 -11.33
CA LEU A 13 -0.86 2.89 -11.58
C LEU A 13 0.10 3.12 -12.75
N GLY A 14 -0.34 3.81 -13.79
CA GLY A 14 0.48 4.21 -14.93
C GLY A 14 1.60 5.17 -14.52
N GLU A 15 1.29 6.15 -13.69
CA GLU A 15 2.23 7.14 -13.16
C GLU A 15 3.25 6.51 -12.19
N LEU A 16 2.80 5.57 -11.36
CA LEU A 16 3.60 4.96 -10.29
C LEU A 16 4.83 4.21 -10.82
N THR A 17 4.63 3.40 -11.85
CA THR A 17 5.55 2.30 -12.15
C THR A 17 6.23 2.43 -13.52
N GLY A 18 5.71 3.28 -14.41
CA GLY A 18 6.02 3.23 -15.85
C GLY A 18 5.65 1.90 -16.53
N ASN A 19 5.24 0.89 -15.74
CA ASN A 19 4.85 -0.44 -16.14
C ASN A 19 3.92 -1.02 -15.05
N PRO A 20 2.60 -0.77 -15.14
CA PRO A 20 1.62 -1.16 -14.11
C PRO A 20 1.43 -2.67 -13.99
N ALA A 21 2.18 -3.47 -14.76
CA ALA A 21 1.94 -4.88 -14.89
C ALA A 21 2.39 -5.72 -13.69
N PHE A 22 3.19 -5.23 -12.73
CA PHE A 22 3.88 -6.10 -11.77
C PHE A 22 3.66 -5.80 -10.28
N PRO A 23 2.44 -5.95 -9.74
CA PRO A 23 2.20 -5.87 -8.31
C PRO A 23 2.74 -7.08 -7.52
N ILE A 24 2.69 -6.93 -6.20
CA ILE A 24 2.74 -8.04 -5.24
C ILE A 24 1.30 -8.47 -4.94
N LEU A 25 0.99 -9.74 -5.15
CA LEU A 25 -0.22 -10.39 -4.66
C LEU A 25 0.05 -10.92 -3.25
N SER A 26 -0.83 -10.54 -2.30
CA SER A 26 -0.75 -11.00 -0.92
C SER A 26 -2.07 -11.64 -0.47
N TYR A 27 -1.98 -12.76 0.24
CA TYR A 27 -3.11 -13.45 0.86
C TYR A 27 -2.62 -14.31 2.04
N VAL A 28 -3.55 -14.94 2.77
CA VAL A 28 -3.24 -15.91 3.83
C VAL A 28 -3.63 -17.28 3.31
N ASP A 29 -2.70 -18.24 3.28
CA ASP A 29 -2.97 -19.60 2.80
C ASP A 29 -3.84 -20.43 3.78
N ASP A 30 -4.14 -21.67 3.39
CA ASP A 30 -5.01 -22.57 4.16
C ASP A 30 -4.40 -23.00 5.51
N GLU A 31 -3.09 -22.83 5.68
CA GLU A 31 -2.37 -23.09 6.93
C GLU A 31 -2.27 -21.84 7.81
N GLY A 32 -2.74 -20.69 7.34
CA GLY A 32 -2.72 -19.42 8.05
C GLY A 32 -1.44 -18.60 7.85
N TYR A 33 -0.57 -18.99 6.91
CA TYR A 33 0.67 -18.25 6.63
C TYR A 33 0.46 -17.16 5.57
N PRO A 34 1.14 -16.01 5.71
CA PRO A 34 1.08 -14.96 4.71
C PRO A 34 1.88 -15.35 3.47
N VAL A 35 1.22 -15.36 2.31
CA VAL A 35 1.84 -15.52 1.00
C VAL A 35 1.99 -14.14 0.37
N ASN A 36 3.18 -13.87 -0.18
CA ASN A 36 3.48 -12.66 -0.95
C ASN A 36 4.23 -13.07 -2.21
N VAL A 37 3.67 -12.77 -3.38
CA VAL A 37 4.26 -13.18 -4.66
C VAL A 37 4.14 -12.07 -5.68
N ARG A 38 5.22 -11.85 -6.44
CA ARG A 38 5.16 -10.91 -7.57
C ARG A 38 4.39 -11.56 -8.72
N VAL A 39 3.39 -10.84 -9.23
CA VAL A 39 2.49 -11.35 -10.28
C VAL A 39 2.48 -10.41 -11.47
N ARG A 40 1.91 -10.87 -12.58
CA ARG A 40 1.44 -9.95 -13.62
C ARG A 40 -0.03 -9.62 -13.37
N ALA A 41 -0.42 -8.35 -13.43
CA ALA A 41 -1.81 -7.93 -13.34
C ALA A 41 -2.19 -7.02 -14.52
N GLU A 42 -3.37 -7.26 -15.08
CA GLU A 42 -3.96 -6.47 -16.17
C GLU A 42 -5.38 -6.08 -15.78
N TRP A 43 -5.69 -4.78 -15.80
CA TRP A 43 -7.05 -4.31 -15.56
C TRP A 43 -7.93 -4.74 -16.73
N ASN A 44 -8.99 -5.52 -16.47
CA ASN A 44 -9.88 -6.06 -17.50
C ASN A 44 -11.21 -5.28 -17.61
N GLY A 45 -11.32 -4.13 -16.93
CA GLY A 45 -12.53 -3.31 -16.83
C GLY A 45 -13.22 -3.42 -15.46
N ASP A 46 -14.21 -2.55 -15.24
CA ASP A 46 -14.98 -2.42 -13.99
C ASP A 46 -14.07 -2.48 -12.76
N VAL A 47 -14.33 -3.45 -11.86
CA VAL A 47 -13.64 -3.67 -10.60
C VAL A 47 -12.70 -4.88 -10.60
N ARG A 48 -12.19 -5.32 -11.76
CA ARG A 48 -11.46 -6.60 -11.86
C ARG A 48 -10.06 -6.47 -12.45
N PHE A 49 -9.16 -7.33 -11.98
CA PHE A 49 -7.80 -7.49 -12.52
C PHE A 49 -7.58 -8.94 -12.89
N ARG A 50 -7.19 -9.21 -14.13
CA ARG A 50 -6.67 -10.52 -14.53
C ARG A 50 -5.24 -10.66 -14.02
N VAL A 51 -4.94 -11.75 -13.34
CA VAL A 51 -3.66 -11.98 -12.68
C VAL A 51 -3.01 -13.26 -13.17
N THR A 52 -1.75 -13.16 -13.59
CA THR A 52 -0.88 -14.32 -13.84
C THR A 52 0.05 -14.50 -12.64
N ALA A 53 -0.22 -15.53 -11.86
CA ALA A 53 0.58 -15.94 -10.70
C ALA A 53 1.24 -17.31 -10.93
N PRO A 54 2.36 -17.62 -10.24
CA PRO A 54 2.88 -18.99 -10.20
C PRO A 54 1.82 -19.95 -9.66
N LYS A 55 1.68 -21.14 -10.25
CA LYS A 55 0.64 -22.12 -9.86
C LYS A 55 0.65 -22.48 -8.36
N ALA A 56 1.83 -22.49 -7.75
CA ALA A 56 1.99 -22.78 -6.32
C ALA A 56 1.54 -21.63 -5.40
N ALA A 57 1.29 -20.44 -5.95
CA ALA A 57 0.91 -19.24 -5.23
C ALA A 57 -0.39 -18.64 -5.80
N THR A 58 -1.32 -19.51 -6.22
CA THR A 58 -2.65 -19.13 -6.67
C THR A 58 -3.64 -19.26 -5.51
N PRO A 59 -4.28 -18.17 -5.08
CA PRO A 59 -5.33 -18.24 -4.06
C PRO A 59 -6.54 -19.06 -4.52
N ALA A 60 -7.24 -19.67 -3.57
CA ALA A 60 -8.48 -20.41 -3.79
C ALA A 60 -9.65 -19.48 -4.17
N GLU A 61 -10.70 -20.04 -4.78
CA GLU A 61 -11.92 -19.28 -5.11
C GLU A 61 -12.49 -18.57 -3.88
N GLY A 62 -12.76 -17.27 -4.01
CA GLY A 62 -13.31 -16.42 -2.94
C GLY A 62 -12.29 -15.98 -1.87
N GLN A 63 -11.04 -16.44 -1.93
CA GLN A 63 -10.03 -16.11 -0.91
C GLN A 63 -9.69 -14.62 -0.93
N ARG A 64 -9.62 -14.02 0.26
CA ARG A 64 -9.28 -12.61 0.45
C ARG A 64 -7.82 -12.36 0.10
N CYS A 65 -7.59 -11.34 -0.70
CA CYS A 65 -6.25 -10.95 -1.13
C CYS A 65 -6.15 -9.44 -1.36
N CYS A 66 -4.92 -8.97 -1.56
CA CYS A 66 -4.65 -7.63 -2.06
C CYS A 66 -3.57 -7.64 -3.15
N LEU A 67 -3.62 -6.60 -3.99
CA LEU A 67 -2.58 -6.28 -4.96
C LEU A 67 -1.91 -4.99 -4.53
N LEU A 68 -0.60 -5.03 -4.34
CA LEU A 68 0.23 -3.88 -3.94
C LEU A 68 1.16 -3.50 -5.09
N TRP A 69 1.04 -2.25 -5.54
CA TRP A 69 2.08 -1.58 -6.29
C TRP A 69 2.78 -0.60 -5.36
N HIS A 70 4.11 -0.60 -5.37
CA HIS A 70 4.87 0.45 -4.72
C HIS A 70 6.12 0.79 -5.53
N ARG A 71 6.56 2.02 -5.39
CA ARG A 71 7.87 2.54 -5.81
C ARG A 71 8.47 3.24 -4.61
N HIS A 72 9.76 3.11 -4.44
CA HIS A 72 10.56 3.93 -3.54
C HIS A 72 11.98 4.01 -4.12
N ASP A 73 12.71 5.06 -3.76
CA ASP A 73 14.15 5.10 -3.94
C ASP A 73 14.86 4.26 -2.85
N GLU A 74 16.18 4.15 -2.93
CA GLU A 74 16.98 3.38 -1.95
C GLU A 74 16.89 3.94 -0.52
N VAL A 75 16.45 5.20 -0.38
CA VAL A 75 16.38 5.96 0.87
C VAL A 75 14.94 6.16 1.38
N LEU A 76 13.95 5.54 0.72
CA LEU A 76 12.52 5.56 1.03
C LEU A 76 11.83 6.94 0.97
N PHE A 77 12.46 7.97 0.38
CA PHE A 77 11.89 9.32 0.31
C PHE A 77 10.86 9.46 -0.82
N ASP A 78 11.04 8.78 -1.95
CA ASP A 78 10.04 8.71 -3.04
C ASP A 78 9.07 7.51 -2.90
N LEU A 79 8.61 7.21 -1.67
CA LEU A 79 7.66 6.13 -1.45
C LEU A 79 6.28 6.50 -1.99
N ALA A 80 5.84 5.84 -3.05
CA ALA A 80 4.47 5.91 -3.55
C ALA A 80 3.89 4.50 -3.64
N SER A 81 2.62 4.34 -3.24
CA SER A 81 2.00 3.01 -3.24
C SER A 81 0.51 3.04 -3.49
N ILE A 82 0.01 1.94 -4.07
CA ILE A 82 -1.40 1.68 -4.32
C ILE A 82 -1.68 0.25 -3.88
N THR A 83 -2.61 0.08 -2.95
CA THR A 83 -3.10 -1.22 -2.50
C THR A 83 -4.57 -1.37 -2.87
N LEU A 84 -4.87 -2.41 -3.63
CA LEU A 84 -6.23 -2.82 -3.99
C LEU A 84 -6.61 -4.07 -3.19
N PHE A 85 -7.81 -4.08 -2.62
CA PHE A 85 -8.29 -5.21 -1.81
C PHE A 85 -9.48 -5.88 -2.50
N GLY A 86 -9.47 -7.21 -2.52
CA GLY A 86 -10.49 -7.97 -3.22
C GLY A 86 -10.58 -9.42 -2.79
N ALA A 87 -11.26 -10.20 -3.63
CA ALA A 87 -11.36 -11.65 -3.53
C ALA A 87 -10.90 -12.29 -4.84
N ALA A 88 -10.25 -13.46 -4.72
CA ALA A 88 -9.85 -14.27 -5.86
C ALA A 88 -11.06 -14.89 -6.55
N ARG A 89 -11.03 -14.90 -7.88
CA ARG A 89 -12.01 -15.51 -8.78
C ARG A 89 -11.26 -16.39 -9.77
N LEU A 90 -11.50 -17.68 -9.72
CA LEU A 90 -10.96 -18.66 -10.66
C LEU A 90 -11.94 -18.80 -11.82
N THR A 91 -11.53 -18.28 -12.97
CA THR A 91 -12.26 -18.42 -14.23
C THR A 91 -11.65 -19.55 -15.06
N GLY A 92 -12.35 -19.97 -16.13
CA GLY A 92 -11.77 -20.94 -17.08
C GLY A 92 -10.47 -20.43 -17.73
N ASP A 93 -10.26 -19.12 -17.75
CA ASP A 93 -9.14 -18.44 -18.39
C ASP A 93 -8.03 -18.02 -17.42
N GLY A 94 -8.19 -18.24 -16.11
CA GLY A 94 -7.16 -18.00 -15.11
C GLY A 94 -7.67 -17.38 -13.80
N LEU A 95 -6.80 -16.64 -13.13
CA LEU A 95 -7.11 -15.94 -11.89
C LEU A 95 -7.53 -14.50 -12.20
N GLU A 96 -8.63 -14.07 -11.60
CA GLU A 96 -9.03 -12.67 -11.52
C GLU A 96 -9.14 -12.25 -10.05
N ILE A 97 -8.86 -10.98 -9.77
CA ILE A 97 -9.10 -10.38 -8.46
C ILE A 97 -10.22 -9.36 -8.61
N GLU A 98 -11.32 -9.59 -7.91
CA GLU A 98 -12.48 -8.70 -7.87
C GLU A 98 -12.34 -7.74 -6.69
N ILE A 99 -12.10 -6.45 -7.00
CA ILE A 99 -11.87 -5.39 -6.03
C ILE A 99 -13.19 -4.96 -5.41
N ASP A 100 -13.27 -4.99 -4.08
CA ASP A 100 -14.52 -4.75 -3.37
C ASP A 100 -14.42 -3.75 -2.20
N ARG A 101 -13.23 -3.20 -1.95
CA ARG A 101 -13.00 -2.17 -0.92
C ARG A 101 -12.20 -1.01 -1.48
N LYS A 102 -12.44 0.19 -0.91
CA LYS A 102 -11.73 1.42 -1.28
C LYS A 102 -10.22 1.18 -1.31
N PRO A 103 -9.53 1.56 -2.40
CA PRO A 103 -8.07 1.48 -2.49
C PRO A 103 -7.41 2.30 -1.39
N ILE A 104 -6.23 1.86 -0.96
CA ILE A 104 -5.30 2.70 -0.21
C ILE A 104 -4.28 3.24 -1.21
N VAL A 105 -4.17 4.55 -1.28
CA VAL A 105 -3.25 5.25 -2.16
C VAL A 105 -2.39 6.14 -1.28
N SER A 106 -1.07 6.10 -1.49
CA SER A 106 -0.10 6.90 -0.73
C SER A 106 0.82 7.62 -1.69
N ASN A 107 1.05 8.91 -1.41
CA ASN A 107 1.93 9.79 -2.18
C ASN A 107 1.50 9.97 -3.66
N PHE A 108 0.18 10.05 -3.90
CA PHE A 108 -0.41 10.50 -5.16
C PHE A 108 -1.33 11.69 -4.91
N GLY A 109 -1.22 12.73 -5.74
CA GLY A 109 -1.94 14.00 -5.56
C GLY A 109 -1.31 14.92 -4.51
N GLU A 110 -1.95 16.06 -4.23
CA GLU A 110 -1.53 16.91 -3.12
C GLU A 110 -1.74 16.18 -1.79
N PRO A 111 -0.72 16.06 -0.93
CA PRO A 111 -0.85 15.37 0.34
C PRO A 111 -1.85 16.09 1.25
N ASP A 112 -2.91 15.38 1.64
CA ASP A 112 -3.78 15.77 2.74
C ASP A 112 -3.07 15.47 4.07
N TRP A 113 -2.23 16.41 4.49
CA TRP A 113 -1.46 16.27 5.73
C TRP A 113 -2.34 16.18 6.96
N GLU A 114 -3.52 16.82 6.96
CA GLU A 114 -4.45 16.74 8.09
C GLU A 114 -4.99 15.32 8.25
N GLU A 115 -5.42 14.70 7.14
CA GLU A 115 -5.82 13.29 7.13
C GLU A 115 -4.68 12.37 7.56
N ALA A 116 -3.46 12.60 7.03
CA ALA A 116 -2.30 11.78 7.34
C ALA A 116 -1.97 11.82 8.84
N PHE A 117 -1.90 13.02 9.44
CA PHE A 117 -1.65 13.18 10.87
C PHE A 117 -2.78 12.56 11.71
N ARG A 118 -4.04 12.68 11.29
CA ARG A 118 -5.17 12.04 11.97
C ARG A 118 -5.03 10.52 11.99
N VAL A 119 -4.67 9.91 10.86
CA VAL A 119 -4.43 8.46 10.77
C VAL A 119 -3.23 8.04 11.63
N PHE A 120 -2.13 8.79 11.61
CA PHE A 120 -0.98 8.50 12.46
C PHE A 120 -1.32 8.57 13.95
N ALA A 121 -2.01 9.62 14.39
CA ALA A 121 -2.46 9.75 15.77
C ALA A 121 -3.38 8.57 16.18
N GLN A 122 -4.33 8.19 15.31
CA GLN A 122 -5.24 7.08 15.58
C GLN A 122 -4.50 5.74 15.67
N ASN A 123 -3.55 5.48 14.77
CA ASN A 123 -2.76 4.25 14.77
C ASN A 123 -1.85 4.16 16.00
N SER A 124 -1.19 5.26 16.37
CA SER A 124 -0.38 5.35 17.59
C SER A 124 -1.23 5.09 18.84
N ALA A 125 -2.41 5.71 18.95
CA ALA A 125 -3.32 5.49 20.08
C ALA A 125 -3.80 4.03 20.17
N ASN A 126 -4.08 3.39 19.03
CA ASN A 126 -4.45 1.98 18.97
C ASN A 126 -3.30 1.10 19.45
N TYR A 127 -2.09 1.34 18.94
CA TYR A 127 -0.90 0.60 19.34
C TYR A 127 -0.64 0.72 20.85
N LEU A 128 -0.63 1.93 21.39
CA LEU A 128 -0.40 2.15 22.82
C LEU A 128 -1.43 1.39 23.68
N ARG A 129 -2.71 1.44 23.28
CA ARG A 129 -3.80 0.72 23.94
C ARG A 129 -3.63 -0.79 23.88
N ASP A 130 -3.35 -1.34 22.70
CA ASP A 130 -3.27 -2.79 22.47
C ASP A 130 -2.09 -3.43 23.24
N TYR A 131 -1.04 -2.65 23.50
CA TYR A 131 0.15 -3.10 24.24
C TYR A 131 0.25 -2.55 25.67
N GLY A 132 -0.76 -1.83 26.16
CA GLY A 132 -0.76 -1.27 27.52
C GLY A 132 0.37 -0.26 27.78
N LEU A 133 0.80 0.45 26.74
CA LEU A 133 1.86 1.46 26.79
C LEU A 133 1.28 2.84 27.05
N THR A 134 2.09 3.72 27.63
CA THR A 134 1.75 5.15 27.78
C THR A 134 2.40 5.95 26.66
N GLU A 135 1.71 6.97 26.18
CA GLU A 135 2.29 7.91 25.22
C GLU A 135 3.51 8.61 25.84
N PRO A 136 4.66 8.67 25.14
CA PRO A 136 5.84 9.31 25.67
C PRO A 136 5.66 10.83 25.72
N ASP A 137 6.10 11.44 26.83
CA ASP A 137 6.27 12.89 26.88
C ASP A 137 7.55 13.26 26.11
N LEU A 138 7.37 13.83 24.91
CA LEU A 138 8.47 14.20 24.03
C LEU A 138 8.91 15.63 24.31
N ASN A 139 10.20 15.81 24.61
CA ASN A 139 10.80 17.14 24.66
C ASN A 139 11.07 17.63 23.23
N TRP A 140 10.07 18.32 22.66
CA TRP A 140 10.14 18.85 21.29
C TRP A 140 11.29 19.82 21.09
N ASP A 141 11.61 20.67 22.07
CA ASP A 141 12.74 21.60 21.98
C ASP A 141 14.08 20.87 21.76
N VAL A 142 14.26 19.73 22.45
CA VAL A 142 15.46 18.89 22.28
C VAL A 142 15.48 18.26 20.89
N LEU A 143 14.34 17.73 20.42
CA LEU A 143 14.24 17.13 19.08
C LEU A 143 14.51 18.15 17.98
N GLU A 144 13.94 19.34 18.06
CA GLU A 144 14.16 20.42 17.08
C GLU A 144 15.61 20.90 17.05
N ARG A 145 16.26 20.97 18.21
CA ARG A 145 17.69 21.29 18.28
C ARG A 145 18.52 20.21 17.60
N LEU A 146 18.28 18.93 17.92
CA LEU A 146 19.00 17.80 17.32
C LEU A 146 18.80 17.73 15.81
N ALA A 147 17.59 18.02 15.31
CA ALA A 147 17.31 18.09 13.89
C ALA A 147 18.13 19.17 13.19
N ARG A 148 18.20 20.39 13.77
CA ARG A 148 19.04 21.49 13.27
C ARG A 148 20.52 21.12 13.26
N GLU A 149 21.04 20.58 14.36
CA GLU A 149 22.43 20.13 14.45
C GLU A 149 22.77 19.04 13.41
N SER A 150 21.81 18.17 13.08
CA SER A 150 21.98 17.16 12.03
C SER A 150 22.09 17.79 10.64
N ILE A 151 21.23 18.76 10.32
CA ILE A 151 21.27 19.48 9.03
C ILE A 151 22.61 20.23 8.89
N ASP A 152 23.06 20.93 9.93
CA ASP A 152 24.33 21.66 9.92
C ASP A 152 25.53 20.72 9.70
N ARG A 153 25.45 19.49 10.20
CA ARG A 153 26.55 18.51 10.15
C ARG A 153 26.60 17.70 8.87
N TYR A 154 25.44 17.34 8.32
CA TYR A 154 25.31 16.38 7.23
C TYR A 154 24.73 16.98 5.94
N GLY A 155 24.37 18.27 5.98
CA GLY A 155 23.61 18.92 4.91
C GLY A 155 22.11 18.71 5.08
N ASP A 156 21.34 19.56 4.42
CA ASP A 156 19.89 19.40 4.34
C ASP A 156 19.58 18.24 3.40
N PRO A 157 18.96 17.14 3.87
CA PRO A 157 18.59 16.03 3.00
C PRO A 157 17.51 16.40 1.97
N ALA A 158 16.86 17.56 2.10
CA ALA A 158 15.87 18.08 1.17
C ALA A 158 16.41 19.10 0.15
N ALA A 159 17.71 19.43 0.19
CA ALA A 159 18.37 20.37 -0.73
C ALA A 159 19.00 19.67 -1.95
#